data_AF-A0A832FMW7-F1
#
_entry.id   AF-A0A832FMW7-F1
#
_cell.length_a   1.000
_cell.length_b   1.000
_cell.length_c   1.000
_cell.angle_alpha   90.00
_cell.angle_beta   90.00
_cell.angle_gamma   90.00
#
_symmetry.space_group_name_H-M   'P 1'
#
loop_
_entity.id
_entity.type
_entity.pdbx_description
1 polymer ?
#
loop_
_entity_poly.entity_id
_entity_poly.type
_entity_poly.pdbx_seq_one_letter_code
_entity_poly.pdbx_strand_id
1 'polypeptide(L)'
;MKCNRFVKGEMQMKLRNLFILSLLASLSLVLAAISSAFYLRRQRLLSWEGVRRRWKYLAVMAGTTVAVNLLLFMVVFPLAANTGLQAASVAAAQPGGAGQMAVEQSSVTLQVQIPCAGHAPLVMDELRRVEGITSLAYRFPDRFVVGYDPAKLSVEQILALDVFIAFPAKPV
;
A
#
# COMPACT_ATOMS: atom_id res chain seq x y z
N MET A 1 20.37 -12.95 -23.54
CA MET A 1 19.03 -12.38 -23.87
C MET A 1 18.06 -12.38 -22.66
N LYS A 2 18.43 -11.77 -21.52
CA LYS A 2 17.60 -11.71 -20.29
C LYS A 2 16.96 -10.33 -20.02
N CYS A 3 17.39 -9.29 -20.72
CA CYS A 3 16.95 -7.90 -20.50
C CYS A 3 15.48 -7.64 -20.87
N ASN A 4 14.96 -8.27 -21.93
CA ASN A 4 13.58 -8.02 -22.41
C ASN A 4 12.47 -8.66 -21.55
N ARG A 5 12.77 -9.66 -20.72
CA ARG A 5 11.75 -10.25 -19.82
C ARG A 5 11.51 -9.39 -18.58
N PHE A 6 12.52 -8.68 -18.11
CA PHE A 6 12.44 -7.84 -16.92
C PHE A 6 11.52 -6.62 -17.14
N VAL A 7 11.71 -5.90 -18.25
CA VAL A 7 10.88 -4.74 -18.61
C VAL A 7 9.42 -5.13 -18.88
N LYS A 8 9.20 -6.31 -19.50
CA LYS A 8 7.85 -6.81 -19.79
C LYS A 8 7.11 -7.26 -18.54
N GLY A 9 7.82 -7.77 -17.53
CA GLY A 9 7.28 -8.10 -16.20
C GLY A 9 6.91 -6.86 -15.38
N GLU A 10 7.79 -5.84 -15.36
CA GLU A 10 7.54 -4.57 -14.65
C GLU A 10 6.32 -3.82 -15.21
N MET A 11 6.12 -3.82 -16.53
CA MET A 11 4.94 -3.21 -17.15
C MET A 11 3.66 -3.98 -16.85
N GLN A 12 3.69 -5.32 -16.92
CA GLN A 12 2.50 -6.17 -16.67
C GLN A 12 2.05 -6.14 -15.21
N MET A 13 3.00 -6.08 -14.26
CA MET A 13 2.67 -6.04 -12.83
C MET A 13 2.13 -4.68 -12.40
N LYS A 14 2.70 -3.57 -12.91
CA LYS A 14 2.15 -2.22 -12.75
C LYS A 14 0.77 -2.09 -13.40
N LEU A 15 0.58 -2.64 -14.61
CA LEU A 15 -0.71 -2.62 -15.29
C LEU A 15 -1.78 -3.34 -14.48
N ARG A 16 -1.52 -4.57 -14.01
CA ARG A 16 -2.53 -5.38 -13.32
C ARG A 16 -2.96 -4.78 -11.98
N ASN A 17 -2.03 -4.20 -11.22
CA ASN A 17 -2.37 -3.55 -9.95
C ASN A 17 -3.08 -2.21 -10.14
N LEU A 18 -2.64 -1.41 -11.12
CA LEU A 18 -3.37 -0.20 -11.50
C LEU A 18 -4.79 -0.57 -11.98
N PHE A 19 -4.94 -1.68 -12.70
CA PHE A 19 -6.24 -2.18 -13.16
C PHE A 19 -7.16 -2.58 -12.00
N ILE A 20 -6.64 -3.30 -10.99
CA ILE A 20 -7.44 -3.71 -9.82
C ILE A 20 -7.85 -2.47 -9.01
N LEU A 21 -6.93 -1.54 -8.78
CA LEU A 21 -7.24 -0.28 -8.10
C LEU A 21 -8.28 0.55 -8.89
N SER A 22 -8.12 0.65 -10.22
CA SER A 22 -9.09 1.30 -11.10
C SER A 22 -10.43 0.56 -11.14
N LEU A 23 -10.45 -0.77 -11.04
CA LEU A 23 -11.67 -1.58 -10.93
C LEU A 23 -12.39 -1.31 -9.61
N LEU A 24 -11.70 -1.31 -8.48
CA LEU A 24 -12.31 -0.97 -7.18
C LEU A 24 -12.80 0.48 -7.14
N ALA A 25 -11.99 1.42 -7.67
CA ALA A 25 -12.37 2.83 -7.74
C ALA A 25 -13.59 3.03 -8.67
N SER A 26 -13.59 2.44 -9.86
CA SER A 26 -14.72 2.51 -10.80
C SER A 26 -15.97 1.83 -10.24
N LEU A 27 -15.83 0.67 -9.59
CA LEU A 27 -16.95 0.00 -8.92
C LEU A 27 -17.55 0.87 -7.81
N SER A 28 -16.72 1.51 -6.97
CA SER A 28 -17.21 2.44 -5.95
C SER A 28 -17.93 3.65 -6.56
N LEU A 29 -17.43 4.17 -7.68
CA LEU A 29 -18.06 5.28 -8.40
C LEU A 29 -19.39 4.86 -9.03
N VAL A 30 -19.47 3.65 -9.58
CA VAL A 30 -20.70 3.08 -10.14
C VAL A 30 -21.73 2.87 -9.03
N LEU A 31 -21.34 2.31 -7.88
CA LEU A 31 -22.26 2.17 -6.74
C LEU A 31 -22.74 3.52 -6.21
N ALA A 32 -21.84 4.51 -6.10
CA ALA A 32 -22.21 5.87 -5.70
C ALA A 32 -23.14 6.53 -6.73
N ALA A 33 -22.91 6.30 -8.02
CA ALA A 33 -23.76 6.78 -9.11
C ALA A 33 -25.14 6.10 -9.09
N ILE A 34 -25.21 4.79 -8.86
CA ILE A 34 -26.47 4.05 -8.71
C ILE A 34 -27.24 4.54 -7.49
N SER A 35 -26.57 4.72 -6.34
CA SER A 35 -27.19 5.28 -5.13
C SER A 35 -27.75 6.68 -5.37
N SER A 36 -26.96 7.53 -6.02
CA SER A 36 -27.35 8.89 -6.39
C SER A 36 -28.52 8.92 -7.38
N ALA A 37 -28.49 8.05 -8.38
CA ALA A 37 -29.57 7.89 -9.35
C ALA A 37 -30.85 7.37 -8.68
N PHE A 38 -30.73 6.41 -7.76
CA PHE A 38 -31.88 5.89 -6.99
C PHE A 38 -32.47 6.96 -6.07
N TYR A 39 -31.63 7.77 -5.42
CA TYR A 39 -32.05 8.90 -4.59
C TYR A 39 -32.79 9.98 -5.41
N LEU A 40 -32.25 10.38 -6.55
CA LEU A 40 -32.87 11.35 -7.45
C LEU A 40 -34.16 10.81 -8.08
N ARG A 41 -34.19 9.52 -8.42
CA ARG A 41 -35.38 8.83 -8.94
C ARG A 41 -36.50 8.80 -7.90
N ARG A 42 -36.20 8.57 -6.62
CA ARG A 42 -37.18 8.61 -5.53
C ARG A 42 -37.78 10.01 -5.32
N GLN A 43 -37.03 11.07 -5.59
CA GLN A 43 -37.53 12.45 -5.48
C GLN A 43 -38.13 13.00 -6.79
N ARG A 44 -38.20 12.20 -7.87
CA ARG A 44 -38.60 12.63 -9.23
C ARG A 44 -37.78 13.82 -9.77
N LEU A 45 -36.54 13.98 -9.31
CA LEU A 45 -35.62 15.06 -9.67
C LEU A 45 -34.56 14.60 -10.66
N LEU A 46 -34.92 13.74 -11.62
CA LEU A 46 -34.01 13.23 -12.66
C LEU A 46 -33.62 14.27 -13.71
N SER A 47 -34.08 15.52 -13.59
CA SER A 47 -33.68 16.62 -14.46
C SER A 47 -32.29 17.17 -14.10
N TRP A 48 -31.65 17.81 -15.08
CA TRP A 48 -30.37 18.49 -14.89
C TRP A 48 -30.42 19.57 -13.81
N GLU A 49 -31.60 20.17 -13.61
CA GLU A 49 -31.88 21.10 -12.51
C GLU A 49 -31.92 20.40 -11.15
N GLY A 50 -32.43 19.17 -11.08
CA GLY A 50 -32.43 18.35 -9.86
C GLY A 50 -31.02 18.00 -9.38
N VAL A 51 -30.12 17.66 -10.32
CA VAL A 51 -28.69 17.46 -10.06
C VAL A 51 -28.05 18.74 -9.52
N ARG A 52 -28.29 19.89 -10.17
CA ARG A 52 -27.76 21.19 -9.72
C ARG A 52 -28.31 21.58 -8.34
N ARG A 53 -29.58 21.28 -8.05
CA ARG A 53 -30.24 21.58 -6.77
C ARG A 53 -29.72 20.74 -5.61
N ARG A 54 -29.19 19.54 -5.88
CA ARG A 54 -28.61 18.62 -4.88
C ARG A 54 -27.11 18.36 -5.06
N TRP A 55 -26.41 19.21 -5.82
CA TRP A 55 -24.96 19.15 -6.06
C TRP A 55 -24.15 18.95 -4.77
N LYS A 56 -24.53 19.62 -3.67
CA LYS A 56 -23.84 19.51 -2.39
C LYS A 56 -23.84 18.08 -1.85
N TYR A 57 -24.95 17.35 -1.96
CA TYR A 57 -25.05 15.97 -1.51
C TYR A 57 -24.17 15.04 -2.38
N LEU A 58 -24.25 15.20 -3.71
CA LEU A 58 -23.45 14.43 -4.66
C LEU A 58 -21.94 14.67 -4.45
N ALA A 59 -21.55 15.94 -4.27
CA ALA A 59 -20.18 16.33 -4.00
C ALA A 59 -19.66 15.77 -2.68
N VAL A 60 -20.48 15.75 -1.62
CA VAL A 60 -20.09 15.17 -0.33
C VAL A 60 -19.94 13.66 -0.43
N MET A 61 -20.84 12.94 -1.12
CA MET A 61 -20.74 11.48 -1.25
C MET A 61 -19.54 11.05 -2.12
N ALA A 62 -19.34 11.72 -3.27
CA ALA A 62 -18.18 11.45 -4.12
C ALA A 62 -16.87 11.88 -3.43
N GLY A 63 -16.89 13.06 -2.80
CA GLY A 63 -15.74 13.60 -2.07
C GLY A 63 -15.32 12.73 -0.91
N THR A 64 -16.26 12.24 -0.10
CA THR A 64 -15.96 11.31 1.01
C THR A 64 -15.36 10.00 0.51
N THR A 65 -15.86 9.46 -0.61
CA THR A 65 -15.30 8.22 -1.21
C THR A 65 -13.84 8.42 -1.63
N VAL A 66 -13.53 9.51 -2.33
CA VAL A 66 -12.15 9.85 -2.72
C VAL A 66 -11.27 10.14 -1.51
N ALA A 67 -11.78 10.90 -0.54
CA ALA A 67 -11.04 11.28 0.65
C ALA A 67 -10.68 10.07 1.52
N VAL A 68 -11.61 9.13 1.73
CA VAL A 68 -11.34 7.89 2.48
C VAL A 68 -10.27 7.07 1.77
N ASN A 69 -10.38 6.88 0.44
CA ASN A 69 -9.37 6.15 -0.32
C ASN A 69 -7.99 6.82 -0.21
N LEU A 70 -7.92 8.14 -0.33
CA LEU A 70 -6.67 8.88 -0.23
C LEU A 70 -6.06 8.80 1.19
N LEU A 71 -6.89 8.90 2.23
CA LEU A 71 -6.48 8.73 3.62
C LEU A 71 -5.87 7.34 3.85
N LEU A 72 -6.49 6.30 3.31
CA LEU A 72 -5.96 4.93 3.40
C LEU A 72 -4.58 4.82 2.74
N PHE A 73 -4.41 5.37 1.55
CA PHE A 73 -3.13 5.30 0.81
C PHE A 73 -2.01 6.14 1.39
N MET A 74 -2.30 7.36 1.86
CA MET A 74 -1.25 8.28 2.35
C MET A 74 -0.92 8.10 3.83
N VAL A 75 -1.88 7.67 4.65
CA VAL A 75 -1.72 7.66 6.11
C VAL A 75 -1.77 6.24 6.64
N VAL A 76 -2.85 5.51 6.36
CA VAL A 76 -3.09 4.21 7.01
C VAL A 76 -2.08 3.16 6.57
N PHE A 77 -1.84 2.98 5.26
CA PHE A 77 -0.88 1.97 4.80
C PHE A 77 0.58 2.27 5.18
N PRO A 78 1.09 3.51 5.04
CA PRO A 78 2.44 3.83 5.50
C PRO A 78 2.60 3.65 7.01
N LEU A 79 1.59 4.02 7.79
CA LEU A 79 1.63 3.81 9.24
C LEU A 79 1.62 2.32 9.57
N ALA A 80 0.71 1.54 9.00
CA ALA A 80 0.60 0.10 9.25
C ALA A 80 1.88 -0.67 8.89
N ALA A 81 2.52 -0.30 7.78
CA ALA A 81 3.84 -0.81 7.41
C ALA A 81 4.88 -0.53 8.52
N ASN A 82 4.99 0.73 8.96
CA ASN A 82 6.00 1.12 9.93
C ASN A 82 5.75 0.58 11.36
N THR A 83 4.49 0.47 11.78
CA THR A 83 4.12 -0.01 13.12
C THR A 83 3.81 -1.49 13.18
N GLY A 84 3.83 -2.22 12.05
CA GLY A 84 3.46 -3.64 11.99
C GLY A 84 1.98 -3.88 12.32
N LEU A 85 1.12 -2.88 12.11
CA LEU A 85 -0.31 -2.93 12.50
C LEU A 85 -1.14 -3.91 11.64
N GLN A 86 -0.50 -4.62 10.72
CA GLN A 86 -1.14 -5.58 9.81
C GLN A 86 -1.36 -6.95 10.48
N ALA A 87 -2.00 -6.94 11.67
CA ALA A 87 -2.60 -8.14 12.27
C ALA A 87 -3.94 -7.85 12.96
N ALA A 88 -4.41 -6.60 13.00
CA ALA A 88 -5.56 -6.20 13.83
C ALA A 88 -6.89 -6.03 13.09
N SER A 89 -6.99 -6.35 11.79
CA SER A 89 -8.28 -6.33 11.06
C SER A 89 -8.86 -7.71 10.75
N VAL A 90 -8.24 -8.81 11.21
CA VAL A 90 -8.84 -10.16 11.27
C VAL A 90 -8.19 -11.01 12.38
N ALA A 91 -7.91 -10.45 13.55
CA ALA A 91 -7.74 -11.22 14.79
C ALA A 91 -7.65 -10.26 15.98
N ALA A 92 -8.30 -10.65 17.07
CA ALA A 92 -8.14 -10.01 18.36
C ALA A 92 -6.71 -10.16 18.90
N ALA A 93 -6.30 -9.20 19.72
CA ALA A 93 -5.27 -9.28 20.78
C ALA A 93 -3.78 -9.39 20.36
N GLN A 94 -3.01 -8.29 20.51
CA GLN A 94 -1.91 -8.11 21.49
C GLN A 94 -1.10 -6.82 21.18
N PRO A 95 -0.65 -6.03 22.20
CA PRO A 95 0.20 -4.86 22.02
C PRO A 95 1.70 -5.17 22.25
N GLY A 96 2.61 -4.58 21.46
CA GLY A 96 4.03 -4.54 21.81
C GLY A 96 4.99 -4.32 20.64
N GLY A 97 5.91 -3.36 20.78
CA GLY A 97 7.11 -3.32 19.94
C GLY A 97 7.62 -1.96 19.45
N ALA A 98 7.39 -0.85 20.18
CA ALA A 98 8.14 0.38 19.95
C ALA A 98 9.30 0.48 20.96
N GLY A 99 10.51 0.14 20.53
CA GLY A 99 11.74 0.50 21.25
C GLY A 99 12.89 -0.48 21.07
N GLN A 100 13.93 -0.08 20.33
CA GLN A 100 15.33 -0.49 20.51
C GLN A 100 16.20 0.52 19.74
N MET A 101 16.84 1.49 20.41
CA MET A 101 18.17 1.43 21.05
C MET A 101 19.31 1.13 20.05
N ALA A 102 20.24 2.08 19.96
CA ALA A 102 21.41 2.10 19.10
C ALA A 102 22.40 0.98 19.48
N VAL A 103 22.32 -0.12 18.75
CA VAL A 103 23.47 -1.01 18.51
C VAL A 103 24.18 -0.47 17.27
N GLU A 104 25.48 -0.72 17.11
CA GLU A 104 26.22 -0.38 15.89
C GLU A 104 25.53 -1.06 14.69
N GLN A 105 24.63 -0.31 14.04
CA GLN A 105 23.66 -0.83 13.07
C GLN A 105 24.10 -0.36 11.70
N SER A 106 24.44 -1.31 10.84
CA SER A 106 24.57 -1.02 9.42
C SER A 106 23.18 -0.88 8.83
N SER A 107 22.90 0.23 8.16
CA SER A 107 21.63 0.46 7.49
C SER A 107 21.80 0.42 5.98
N VAL A 108 20.97 -0.34 5.29
CA VAL A 108 20.87 -0.34 3.83
C VAL A 108 19.49 0.16 3.40
N THR A 109 19.45 1.02 2.38
CA THR A 109 18.20 1.41 1.75
C THR A 109 17.94 0.50 0.55
N LEU A 110 16.81 -0.19 0.57
CA LEU A 110 16.36 -1.05 -0.50
C LEU A 110 15.22 -0.36 -1.25
N GLN A 111 15.37 -0.21 -2.55
CA GLN A 111 14.27 0.14 -3.43
C GLN A 111 13.61 -1.15 -3.92
N VAL A 112 12.37 -1.39 -3.48
CA VAL A 112 11.63 -2.62 -3.75
C VAL A 112 10.52 -2.31 -4.74
N GLN A 113 10.41 -3.10 -5.80
CA GLN A 113 9.38 -2.93 -6.82
C GLN A 113 8.02 -3.45 -6.34
N ILE A 114 7.43 -2.74 -5.39
CA ILE A 114 6.05 -2.99 -4.96
C ILE A 114 5.06 -2.27 -5.88
N PRO A 115 3.92 -2.90 -6.21
CA PRO A 115 3.00 -2.34 -7.19
C PRO A 115 2.13 -1.21 -6.59
N CYS A 116 1.94 -1.16 -5.27
CA CYS A 116 1.40 -0.01 -4.54
C CYS A 116 1.79 -0.08 -3.06
N ALA A 117 1.62 1.03 -2.33
CA ALA A 117 1.92 1.12 -0.89
C ALA A 117 1.19 0.08 -0.01
N GLY A 118 0.03 -0.43 -0.46
CA GLY A 118 -0.69 -1.49 0.22
C GLY A 118 0.06 -2.83 0.29
N HIS A 119 1.10 -3.04 -0.53
CA HIS A 119 1.95 -4.23 -0.49
C HIS A 119 3.19 -4.04 0.39
N ALA A 120 3.48 -2.82 0.85
CA ALA A 120 4.62 -2.57 1.72
C ALA A 120 4.58 -3.37 3.04
N PRO A 121 3.42 -3.53 3.73
CA PRO A 121 3.33 -4.33 4.94
C PRO A 121 3.76 -5.79 4.75
N LEU A 122 3.39 -6.42 3.62
CA LEU A 122 3.78 -7.81 3.32
C LEU A 122 5.31 -7.97 3.24
N VAL A 123 5.99 -7.02 2.61
CA VAL A 123 7.46 -7.03 2.53
C VAL A 123 8.08 -6.77 3.89
N MET A 124 7.49 -5.87 4.69
CA MET A 124 7.99 -5.59 6.04
C MET A 124 7.83 -6.78 6.98
N ASP A 125 6.75 -7.55 6.88
CA ASP A 125 6.53 -8.72 7.72
C ASP A 125 7.56 -9.83 7.43
N GLU A 126 7.84 -10.08 6.15
CA GLU A 126 8.89 -11.04 5.76
C GLU A 126 10.27 -10.59 6.22
N LEU A 127 10.60 -9.30 6.12
CA LEU A 127 11.86 -8.78 6.65
C LEU A 127 11.92 -8.85 8.18
N ARG A 128 10.83 -8.57 8.90
CA ARG A 128 10.80 -8.66 10.38
C ARG A 128 11.04 -10.09 10.90
N ARG A 129 10.75 -11.11 10.08
CA ARG A 129 10.96 -12.52 10.44
C ARG A 129 12.41 -12.97 10.31
N VAL A 130 13.26 -12.21 9.62
CA VAL A 130 14.68 -12.54 9.46
C VAL A 130 15.44 -12.21 10.74
N GLU A 131 16.07 -13.23 11.31
CA GLU A 131 16.97 -13.05 12.44
C GLU A 131 18.19 -12.20 12.04
N GLY A 132 18.47 -11.13 12.80
CA GLY A 132 19.56 -10.20 12.52
C GLY A 132 19.11 -8.87 11.92
N ILE A 133 17.81 -8.69 11.62
CA ILE A 133 17.26 -7.37 11.29
C ILE A 133 16.81 -6.67 12.57
N THR A 134 17.36 -5.49 12.80
CA THR A 134 17.20 -4.72 14.05
C THR A 134 16.24 -3.55 13.88
N SER A 135 16.19 -2.95 12.69
CA SER A 135 15.23 -1.87 12.41
C SER A 135 14.72 -1.94 10.97
N LEU A 136 13.46 -1.54 10.79
CA LEU A 136 12.76 -1.58 9.50
C LEU A 136 11.86 -0.35 9.41
N ALA A 137 12.07 0.46 8.37
CA ALA A 137 11.22 1.61 8.09
C ALA A 137 10.85 1.67 6.61
N TYR A 138 9.56 1.82 6.33
CA TYR A 138 9.06 2.05 4.98
C TYR A 138 8.91 3.55 4.71
N ARG A 139 9.47 3.97 3.57
CA ARG A 139 9.38 5.32 3.02
C ARG A 139 8.66 5.23 1.68
N PHE A 140 7.50 5.90 1.60
CA PHE A 140 6.76 6.04 0.37
C PHE A 140 7.66 6.67 -0.73
N PRO A 141 7.60 6.20 -1.99
CA PRO A 141 6.67 5.20 -2.53
C PRO A 141 7.13 3.74 -2.46
N ASP A 142 8.43 3.47 -2.46
CA ASP A 142 8.99 2.15 -2.75
C ASP A 142 10.32 1.87 -2.02
N ARG A 143 10.63 2.63 -0.96
CA ARG A 143 11.92 2.55 -0.25
C ARG A 143 11.76 1.92 1.12
N PHE A 144 12.66 1.01 1.45
CA PHE A 144 12.70 0.28 2.72
C PHE A 144 14.08 0.49 3.32
N VAL A 145 14.14 1.11 4.49
CA VAL A 145 15.38 1.28 5.25
C VAL A 145 15.47 0.12 6.22
N VAL A 146 16.48 -0.73 6.03
CA VAL A 146 16.72 -1.94 6.81
C VAL A 146 18.00 -1.75 7.62
N GLY A 147 17.88 -1.67 8.93
CA GLY A 147 19.01 -1.78 9.84
C GLY A 147 19.24 -3.23 10.21
N TYR A 148 20.46 -3.73 10.01
CA TYR A 148 20.83 -5.11 10.27
C TYR A 148 22.16 -5.21 11.02
N ASP A 149 22.38 -6.35 11.64
CA ASP A 149 23.65 -6.71 12.28
C ASP A 149 24.59 -7.39 11.26
N PRO A 150 25.69 -6.73 10.85
CA PRO A 150 26.61 -7.27 9.85
C PRO A 150 27.34 -8.54 10.31
N ALA A 151 27.35 -8.86 11.60
CA ALA A 151 27.94 -10.10 12.12
C ALA A 151 27.06 -11.34 11.85
N LYS A 152 25.76 -11.15 11.62
CA LYS A 152 24.77 -12.22 11.46
C LYS A 152 24.18 -12.30 10.06
N LEU A 153 24.06 -11.16 9.38
CA LEU A 153 23.32 -11.04 8.14
C LEU A 153 24.07 -10.13 7.16
N SER A 154 24.23 -10.58 5.91
CA SER A 154 24.82 -9.75 4.85
C SER A 154 23.76 -9.15 3.92
N VAL A 155 24.09 -8.07 3.21
CA VAL A 155 23.19 -7.43 2.24
C VAL A 155 22.79 -8.39 1.12
N GLU A 156 23.71 -9.24 0.68
CA GLU A 156 23.46 -10.26 -0.35
C GLU A 156 22.44 -11.30 0.12
N GLN A 157 22.53 -11.72 1.39
CA GLN A 157 21.55 -12.61 2.00
C GLN A 157 20.18 -11.94 2.11
N ILE A 158 20.12 -10.66 2.47
CA ILE A 158 18.86 -9.89 2.48
C ILE A 158 18.24 -9.88 1.08
N LEU A 159 19.01 -9.58 0.03
CA LEU A 159 18.52 -9.54 -1.34
C LEU A 159 18.12 -10.91 -1.90
N ALA A 160 18.60 -12.00 -1.30
CA ALA A 160 18.29 -13.36 -1.69
C ALA A 160 16.98 -13.90 -1.08
N LEU A 161 16.27 -13.12 -0.24
CA LEU A 161 14.99 -13.54 0.32
C LEU A 161 13.94 -13.85 -0.76
N ASP A 162 13.08 -14.84 -0.47
CA ASP A 162 11.99 -15.26 -1.36
C ASP A 162 11.01 -14.13 -1.68
N VAL A 163 10.80 -13.20 -0.75
CA VAL A 163 9.95 -12.03 -0.98
C VAL A 163 10.45 -11.17 -2.14
N PHE A 164 11.76 -11.14 -2.37
CA PHE A 164 12.38 -10.37 -3.45
C PHE A 164 12.41 -11.12 -4.80
N ILE A 165 12.07 -12.41 -4.82
CA ILE A 165 11.74 -13.13 -6.05
C ILE A 165 10.41 -12.59 -6.62
N ALA A 166 9.43 -12.35 -5.75
CA ALA A 166 8.14 -11.78 -6.11
C ALA A 166 8.20 -10.26 -6.32
N PHE A 167 8.98 -9.55 -5.51
CA PHE A 167 9.15 -8.09 -5.55
C PHE A 167 10.62 -7.71 -5.67
N PRO A 168 11.18 -7.56 -6.88
CA PRO A 168 12.60 -7.31 -7.06
C PRO A 168 13.10 -6.09 -6.27
N ALA A 169 14.18 -6.27 -5.52
CA ALA A 169 14.81 -5.21 -4.73
C ALA A 169 16.19 -4.85 -5.26
N LYS A 170 16.56 -3.57 -5.13
CA LYS A 170 17.90 -3.06 -5.45
C LYS A 170 18.39 -2.17 -4.31
N PRO A 171 19.65 -2.30 -3.87
CA PRO A 171 20.24 -1.36 -2.93
C PRO A 171 20.42 0.01 -3.60
N VAL A 172 20.16 1.09 -2.86
CA VAL A 172 20.27 2.49 -3.30
C VAL A 172 21.10 3.30 -2.31
#